data_AF-A0A0C2X5M7-F1
#
_entry.id   AF-A0A0C2X5M7-F1
#
_cell.length_a   1.000
_cell.length_b   1.000
_cell.length_c   1.000
_cell.angle_alpha   90.00
_cell.angle_beta   90.00
_cell.angle_gamma   90.00
#
_symmetry.space_group_name_H-M   'P 1'
#
loop_
_entity.id
_entity.type
_entity.pdbx_description
1 polymer ?
#
loop_
_entity_poly.entity_id
_entity_poly.type
_entity_poly.pdbx_seq_one_letter_code
_entity_poly.pdbx_strand_id
1 'polypeptide(L)' 'EGTKVFFWDAKSQLVYGTVQSTSRMSDGTQVLVIKDDKGTIVTLPAAGVTKVA' A
#
# COMPACT_ATOMS: atom_id res chain seq x y z
N GLU A 1 11.10 -6.52 -7.51
CA GLU A 1 9.84 -6.43 -8.29
C GLU A 1 8.66 -6.62 -7.35
N GLY A 2 7.52 -5.97 -7.60
CA GLY A 2 6.35 -6.04 -6.72
C GLY A 2 5.10 -5.52 -7.43
N THR A 3 3.93 -5.79 -6.85
CA THR A 3 2.63 -5.40 -7.42
C THR A 3 2.48 -3.87 -7.39
N LYS A 4 2.14 -3.27 -8.53
CA LYS A 4 1.76 -1.86 -8.61
C LYS A 4 0.37 -1.64 -8.02
N VAL A 5 0.25 -0.61 -7.20
CA VAL A 5 -0.99 -0.27 -6.48
C VAL A 5 -1.20 1.23 -6.46
N PHE A 6 -2.44 1.64 -6.18
CA PHE A 6 -2.76 3.00 -5.79
C PHE A 6 -3.60 3.03 -4.51
N PHE A 7 -3.55 4.14 -3.79
CA PHE A 7 -4.36 4.42 -2.60
C PHE A 7 -4.60 5.93 -2.47
N TRP A 8 -5.53 6.31 -1.58
CA TRP A 8 -5.80 7.71 -1.26
C TRP A 8 -5.10 8.08 0.04
N ASP A 9 -4.37 9.20 0.05
CA ASP A 9 -3.78 9.73 1.27
C ASP A 9 -4.78 10.55 2.11
N ALA A 10 -4.35 10.97 3.29
CA ALA A 10 -5.18 11.77 4.20
C ALA A 10 -5.59 13.15 3.63
N LYS A 11 -4.95 13.61 2.56
CA LYS A 11 -5.26 14.85 1.84
C LYS A 11 -6.14 14.59 0.60
N SER A 12 -6.72 13.40 0.48
CA SER A 12 -7.50 12.96 -0.67
C SER A 12 -6.72 13.01 -1.99
N GLN A 13 -5.41 12.81 -1.94
CA GLN A 13 -4.56 12.71 -3.13
C GLN A 13 -4.40 11.24 -3.52
N LEU A 14 -4.46 11.00 -4.83
CA LEU A 14 -4.18 9.68 -5.40
C LEU A 14 -2.67 9.44 -5.39
N VAL A 15 -2.24 8.36 -4.73
CA VAL A 15 -0.83 7.98 -4.59
C VAL A 15 -0.61 6.62 -5.23
N TYR A 16 0.44 6.52 -6.05
CA TYR A 16 0.88 5.28 -6.66
C TYR A 16 2.12 4.73 -5.95
N GLY A 17 2.25 3.42 -5.94
CA GLY A 17 3.39 2.75 -5.35
C GLY A 17 3.51 1.29 -5.73
N THR A 18 4.51 0.64 -5.13
CA THR A 18 4.85 -0.76 -5.36
C THR A 18 4.90 -1.49 -4.02
N VAL A 19 4.15 -2.58 -3.89
CA VAL A 19 4.18 -3.44 -2.71
C VAL A 19 5.58 -4.05 -2.57
N GLN A 20 6.19 -3.87 -1.40
CA GLN A 20 7.50 -4.42 -1.03
C GLN A 20 7.35 -5.71 -0.23
N SER A 21 6.40 -5.74 0.70
CA SER A 21 6.12 -6.93 1.51
C SER A 21 4.70 -6.88 2.06
N THR A 22 4.27 -7.99 2.65
CA THR A 22 2.95 -8.12 3.27
C THR A 22 3.11 -8.81 4.62
N SER A 23 2.28 -8.45 5.59
CA SER A 23 2.23 -9.13 6.88
C SER A 23 0.80 -9.17 7.40
N ARG A 24 0.53 -10.17 8.24
CA ARG A 24 -0.77 -10.32 8.89
C ARG A 24 -0.61 -10.03 10.37
N MET A 25 -1.38 -9.07 10.86
CA MET A 25 -1.40 -8.69 12.27
C MET A 25 -2.11 -9.76 13.11
N SER A 26 -1.91 -9.74 14.43
CA SER A 26 -2.51 -10.70 15.36
C SER A 26 -4.04 -10.63 15.41
N ASP A 27 -4.62 -9.49 15.06
CA ASP A 27 -6.06 -9.29 14.88
C ASP A 27 -6.59 -9.83 13.54
N GLY A 28 -5.72 -10.39 12.71
CA GLY A 28 -6.04 -10.93 11.39
C GLY A 28 -5.96 -9.93 10.24
N THR A 29 -5.72 -8.64 10.51
CA THR A 29 -5.62 -7.59 9.49
C THR A 29 -4.42 -7.84 8.58
N GLN A 30 -4.68 -7.90 7.27
CA GLN A 30 -3.62 -7.95 6.26
C GLN A 30 -3.12 -6.54 5.99
N VAL A 31 -1.84 -6.28 6.22
CA VAL A 31 -1.18 -5.01 5.89
C VAL A 31 -0.17 -5.18 4.76
N LEU A 32 0.02 -4.12 4.00
CA LEU A 32 0.95 -4.00 2.89
C LEU A 32 2.00 -2.95 3.23
N VAL A 33 3.27 -3.28 3.04
CA VAL A 33 4.37 -2.30 3.04
C VAL A 33 4.56 -1.86 1.60
N ILE A 34 4.33 -0.59 1.32
CA ILE A 34 4.32 -0.01 -0.02
C ILE A 34 5.41 1.05 -0.10
N LYS A 35 6.23 0.99 -1.14
CA LYS A 35 7.10 2.10 -1.53
C LYS A 35 6.36 2.95 -2.55
N ASP A 36 5.98 4.17 -2.19
CA ASP A 36 5.37 5.09 -3.13
C ASP A 36 6.38 5.50 -4.22
N ASP A 37 5.88 6.07 -5.31
CA ASP A 37 6.74 6.48 -6.43
C ASP A 37 7.66 7.68 -6.07
N LYS A 38 7.44 8.34 -4.93
CA LYS A 38 8.33 9.37 -4.36
C LYS A 38 9.43 8.77 -3.47
N GLY A 39 9.39 7.47 -3.22
CA GLY A 39 10.35 6.73 -2.41
C GLY A 39 9.98 6.58 -0.93
N THR A 40 8.85 7.11 -0.49
CA THR A 40 8.33 6.98 0.88
C THR A 40 7.86 5.56 1.13
N ILE A 41 8.14 5.02 2.32
CA ILE A 41 7.55 3.76 2.77
C ILE A 41 6.28 4.05 3.56
N VAL A 42 5.18 3.43 3.15
CA VAL A 42 3.87 3.55 3.80
C VAL A 42 3.36 2.14 4.11
N THR A 43 2.77 1.96 5.29
CA THR A 43 2.12 0.71 5.68
C THR A 43 0.62 0.94 5.76
N LEU A 44 -0.16 0.20 4.98
CA LEU A 44 -1.62 0.33 4.91
C LEU A 44 -2.32 -1.03 4.98
N PRO A 45 -3.52 -1.11 5.58
CA PRO A 45 -4.38 -2.28 5.44
C PRO A 45 -4.68 -2.54 3.96
N ALA A 46 -4.64 -3.81 3.55
CA ALA A 46 -4.90 -4.20 2.16
C ALA A 46 -6.28 -3.75 1.66
N ALA A 47 -7.26 -3.61 2.57
CA ALA A 47 -8.61 -3.13 2.25
C ALA A 47 -8.65 -1.69 1.70
N GLY A 48 -7.64 -0.86 2.00
CA GLY A 48 -7.56 0.53 1.53
C GLY A 48 -6.72 0.72 0.26
N VAL A 49 -6.27 -0.37 -0.37
CA VAL A 49 -5.29 -0.34 -1.45
C VAL A 49 -5.85 -1.04 -2.68
N THR A 50 -5.76 -0.41 -3.84
CA THR A 50 -6.27 -0.98 -5.10
C THR A 50 -5.11 -1.38 -6.01
N LYS A 51 -5.19 -2.59 -6.59
CA LYS A 51 -4.22 -3.08 -7.58
C LYS A 51 -4.33 -2.28 -8.88
N VAL A 52 -3.19 -1.88 -9.44
CA VAL A 52 -3.10 -1.34 -10.81
C VAL A 52 -2.96 -2.52 -11.77
N ALA A 53 -3.77 -2.52 -12.84
CA ALA A 53 -3.76 -3.56 -13.89
C ALA A 53 -2.50 -3.48 -14.76
#